data_AF-A0A0F9C896-F1
#
_entry.id   AF-A0A0F9C896-F1
#
_cell.length_a   1.000
_cell.length_b   1.000
_cell.length_c   1.000
_cell.angle_alpha   90.00
_cell.angle_beta   90.00
_cell.angle_gamma   90.00
#
_symmetry.space_group_name_H-M   'P 1'
#
loop_
_entity.id
_entity.type
_entity.pdbx_description
1 polymer ?
#
loop_
_entity_poly.entity_id
_entity_poly.type
_entity_poly.pdbx_seq_one_letter_code
_entity_poly.pdbx_strand_id
1 'polypeptide(L)'
;HTSLSYKDFQDRDVIPTTLDELNNAGEAYRDKKPFTTQKGKILKGYDIVRYMKKILPESFLQRATYTMSYETAMAMYFARRGHRLPEWNEKNSDSICSMLISLPYMREFTGTAGK
;
A
#
# COMPACT_ATOMS: atom_id res chain seq x y z
N HIS A 1 -8.32 4.60 14.92
CA HIS A 1 -8.12 4.67 13.46
C HIS A 1 -8.44 6.09 13.05
N THR A 2 -7.45 6.82 12.54
CA THR A 2 -7.60 8.21 12.08
C THR A 2 -8.38 8.23 10.76
N SER A 3 -9.05 9.33 10.46
CA SER A 3 -9.61 9.57 9.12
C SER A 3 -8.50 9.52 8.07
N LEU A 4 -8.81 8.96 6.91
CA LEU A 4 -7.92 8.94 5.76
C LEU A 4 -7.76 10.35 5.21
N SER A 5 -6.59 10.61 4.62
CA SER A 5 -6.22 11.84 3.97
C SER A 5 -5.66 11.55 2.58
N TYR A 6 -5.47 12.59 1.77
CA TYR A 6 -4.82 12.47 0.48
C TYR A 6 -3.39 11.89 0.55
N LYS A 7 -2.72 11.96 1.70
CA LYS A 7 -1.36 11.42 1.85
C LYS A 7 -1.32 9.89 1.94
N ASP A 8 -2.46 9.27 2.21
CA ASP A 8 -2.59 7.82 2.32
C ASP A 8 -2.74 7.13 0.95
N PHE A 9 -2.66 7.90 -0.15
CA PHE A 9 -2.80 7.44 -1.52
C PHE A 9 -1.59 7.84 -2.37
N GLN A 10 -1.17 6.96 -3.28
CA GLN A 10 -0.14 7.20 -4.27
C GLN A 10 -0.48 8.45 -5.08
N ASP A 11 0.50 9.33 -5.28
CA ASP A 11 0.37 10.62 -5.99
C ASP A 11 -0.72 11.54 -5.44
N ARG A 12 -1.21 11.28 -4.22
CA ARG A 12 -2.37 11.94 -3.61
C ARG A 12 -3.64 11.78 -4.45
N ASP A 13 -3.68 10.74 -5.28
CA ASP A 13 -4.76 10.48 -6.21
C ASP A 13 -5.89 9.69 -5.54
N VAL A 14 -6.86 10.44 -5.06
CA VAL A 14 -8.13 9.91 -4.57
C VAL A 14 -9.23 10.92 -4.89
N ILE A 15 -10.36 10.41 -5.40
CA ILE A 15 -11.53 11.24 -5.66
C ILE A 15 -12.06 11.76 -4.32
N PRO A 16 -12.27 13.09 -4.16
CA PRO A 16 -12.71 13.67 -2.88
C PRO A 16 -13.98 13.04 -2.31
N THR A 17 -14.97 12.76 -3.18
CA THR A 17 -16.22 12.11 -2.78
C THR A 17 -16.01 10.70 -2.25
N THR A 18 -15.09 9.93 -2.83
CA THR A 18 -14.72 8.60 -2.34
C THR A 18 -14.01 8.69 -0.98
N LEU A 19 -13.14 9.68 -0.80
CA LEU A 19 -12.44 9.92 0.46
C LEU A 19 -13.43 10.27 1.59
N ASP A 20 -14.37 11.18 1.32
CA ASP A 20 -15.43 11.55 2.26
C ASP A 20 -16.30 10.34 2.60
N GLU A 21 -16.68 9.54 1.60
CA GLU A 21 -17.48 8.34 1.80
C GLU A 21 -16.77 7.29 2.66
N LEU A 22 -15.48 7.03 2.39
CA LEU A 22 -14.65 6.14 3.20
C LEU A 22 -14.56 6.62 4.64
N ASN A 23 -14.37 7.92 4.86
CA ASN A 23 -14.28 8.52 6.19
C ASN A 23 -15.61 8.44 6.95
N ASN A 24 -16.72 8.78 6.30
CA ASN A 24 -18.07 8.69 6.86
C ASN A 24 -18.45 7.25 7.20
N ALA A 25 -18.16 6.30 6.32
CA ALA A 25 -18.35 4.87 6.59
C ALA A 25 -17.48 4.40 7.76
N GLY A 26 -16.22 4.86 7.82
CA GLY A 26 -15.31 4.57 8.92
C GLY A 26 -15.80 5.10 10.26
N GLU A 27 -16.36 6.31 10.28
CA GLU A 27 -16.98 6.91 11.47
C GLU A 27 -18.22 6.14 11.91
N ALA A 28 -19.14 5.86 10.99
CA ALA A 28 -20.34 5.08 11.29
C ALA A 28 -20.00 3.70 11.87
N TYR A 29 -18.96 3.04 11.35
CA TYR A 29 -18.48 1.77 11.90
C TYR A 29 -17.95 1.92 13.33
N ARG A 30 -17.13 2.95 13.61
CA ARG A 30 -16.59 3.22 14.96
C ARG A 30 -17.69 3.53 15.97
N ASP A 31 -18.66 4.34 15.56
CA ASP A 31 -19.80 4.75 16.37
C ASP A 31 -20.90 3.69 16.47
N LYS A 32 -20.74 2.55 15.78
CA LYS A 32 -21.73 1.47 15.69
C LYS A 32 -23.08 1.95 15.12
N LYS A 33 -23.07 2.97 14.27
CA LYS A 33 -24.24 3.53 13.59
C LYS A 33 -24.46 2.82 12.24
N PRO A 34 -25.71 2.76 11.74
CA PRO A 34 -25.94 2.34 10.36
C PRO A 34 -25.32 3.35 9.39
N PHE A 35 -24.82 2.85 8.26
CA PHE A 35 -24.30 3.65 7.15
C PHE A 35 -25.15 3.41 5.91
N THR A 36 -25.57 4.48 5.24
CA THR A 36 -26.33 4.39 3.99
C THR A 36 -25.42 4.70 2.82
N THR A 37 -25.23 3.74 1.93
CA THR A 37 -24.45 3.92 0.69
C THR A 37 -25.13 4.94 -0.24
N GLN A 38 -24.39 5.47 -1.21
CA GLN A 38 -24.94 6.35 -2.26
C GLN A 38 -26.13 5.72 -3.03
N LYS A 39 -26.19 4.38 -3.09
CA LYS A 39 -27.26 3.62 -3.74
C LYS A 39 -28.46 3.32 -2.82
N GLY A 40 -28.51 3.93 -1.63
CA GLY A 40 -29.60 3.76 -0.66
C GLY A 40 -29.55 2.47 0.17
N LYS A 41 -28.54 1.60 -0.03
CA LYS A 41 -28.38 0.40 0.78
C LYS A 41 -27.88 0.75 2.19
N ILE A 42 -28.59 0.28 3.21
CA ILE A 42 -28.21 0.43 4.62
C ILE A 42 -27.29 -0.73 5.02
N LEU A 43 -26.15 -0.38 5.62
CA LEU A 43 -25.12 -1.30 6.11
C LEU A 43 -24.94 -1.13 7.62
N LYS A 44 -24.58 -2.22 8.29
CA LYS A 44 -24.33 -2.24 9.75
C LYS A 44 -23.13 -3.12 10.06
N GLY A 45 -22.42 -2.78 11.14
CA GLY A 45 -21.31 -3.58 11.65
C GLY A 45 -20.28 -3.94 10.57
N TYR A 46 -19.93 -5.23 10.47
CA TYR A 46 -18.87 -5.70 9.57
C TYR A 46 -19.17 -5.48 8.07
N ASP A 47 -20.43 -5.33 7.67
CA ASP A 47 -20.76 -5.04 6.27
C ASP A 47 -20.28 -3.64 5.83
N ILE A 48 -20.15 -2.70 6.77
CA ILE A 48 -19.55 -1.38 6.51
C ILE A 48 -18.06 -1.56 6.17
N VAL A 49 -17.34 -2.41 6.91
CA VAL A 49 -15.92 -2.70 6.64
C VAL A 49 -15.74 -3.37 5.28
N ARG A 50 -16.59 -4.35 4.95
CA ARG A 50 -16.59 -4.99 3.64
C ARG A 50 -16.86 -3.99 2.51
N TYR A 51 -17.74 -3.02 2.75
CA TYR A 51 -18.02 -1.96 1.79
C TYR A 51 -16.80 -1.06 1.59
N MET A 52 -16.21 -0.53 2.67
CA MET A 52 -15.01 0.30 2.60
C MET A 52 -13.88 -0.39 1.81
N LYS A 53 -13.63 -1.68 2.05
CA LYS A 53 -12.62 -2.44 1.30
C LYS A 53 -12.89 -2.53 -0.21
N LYS A 54 -14.17 -2.49 -0.63
CA LYS A 54 -14.55 -2.55 -2.05
C LYS A 54 -14.41 -1.21 -2.76
N ILE A 55 -14.64 -0.11 -2.05
CA ILE A 55 -14.57 1.24 -2.61
C ILE A 55 -13.19 1.88 -2.42
N LEU A 56 -12.28 1.22 -1.67
CA LEU A 56 -10.92 1.68 -1.46
C LEU A 56 -10.17 1.70 -2.81
N PRO A 57 -9.65 2.86 -3.24
CA PRO A 57 -8.82 2.97 -4.43
C PRO A 57 -7.59 2.06 -4.40
N GLU A 58 -7.14 1.62 -5.57
CA GLU A 58 -5.90 0.85 -5.72
C GLU A 58 -4.66 1.67 -5.31
N SER A 59 -4.73 3.01 -5.45
CA SER A 59 -3.67 3.92 -5.02
C SER A 59 -3.45 3.94 -3.50
N PHE A 60 -4.28 3.29 -2.68
CA PHE A 60 -4.12 3.27 -1.23
C PHE A 60 -2.80 2.64 -0.80
N LEU A 61 -1.98 3.40 -0.08
CA LEU A 61 -0.66 2.99 0.39
C LEU A 61 -0.79 2.08 1.63
N GLN A 62 -0.46 0.81 1.45
CA GLN A 62 -0.50 -0.17 2.53
C GLN A 62 0.87 -0.36 3.18
N ARG A 63 0.91 -0.32 4.51
CA ARG A 63 2.08 -0.72 5.28
C ARG A 63 2.02 -2.21 5.56
N ALA A 64 3.08 -2.93 5.19
CA ALA A 64 3.26 -4.35 5.50
C ALA A 64 4.67 -4.60 6.04
N THR A 65 4.80 -5.65 6.86
CA THR A 65 6.09 -6.17 7.33
C THR A 65 6.32 -7.52 6.67
N TYR A 66 7.51 -7.70 6.09
CA TYR A 66 7.89 -8.95 5.42
C TYR A 66 9.08 -9.58 6.13
N THR A 67 9.05 -10.90 6.25
CA THR A 67 10.19 -11.70 6.69
C THR A 67 10.60 -12.59 5.52
N MET A 68 11.87 -12.54 5.12
CA MET A 68 12.39 -13.32 4.00
C MET A 68 13.84 -13.71 4.26
N SER A 69 14.29 -14.82 3.66
CA SER A 69 15.70 -15.19 3.63
C SER A 69 16.47 -14.35 2.62
N TYR A 70 17.80 -14.32 2.73
CA TYR A 70 18.68 -13.67 1.75
C TYR A 70 18.54 -14.27 0.35
N GLU A 71 18.32 -15.58 0.24
CA GLU A 71 18.06 -16.26 -1.03
C GLU A 71 16.81 -15.69 -1.73
N THR A 72 15.71 -15.56 -0.98
CA THR A 72 14.47 -14.96 -1.50
C THR A 72 14.68 -13.50 -1.90
N ALA A 73 15.35 -12.71 -1.05
CA ALA A 73 15.68 -11.32 -1.34
C ALA A 73 16.52 -11.18 -2.62
N MET A 74 17.52 -12.03 -2.81
CA MET A 74 18.38 -12.06 -3.99
C MET A 74 17.60 -12.43 -5.25
N ALA A 75 16.73 -13.45 -5.20
CA ALA A 75 15.87 -13.83 -6.30
C ALA A 75 14.92 -12.68 -6.71
N MET A 76 14.31 -12.00 -5.72
CA MET A 76 13.47 -10.83 -5.96
C MET A 76 14.24 -9.70 -6.64
N TYR A 77 15.44 -9.39 -6.14
CA TYR A 77 16.28 -8.34 -6.71
C TYR A 77 16.60 -8.60 -8.18
N PHE A 78 17.11 -9.79 -8.53
CA PHE A 78 17.46 -10.10 -9.93
C PHE A 78 16.25 -10.10 -10.87
N ALA A 79 15.08 -10.54 -10.39
CA ALA A 79 13.85 -10.52 -11.17
C ALA A 79 13.30 -9.10 -11.42
N ARG A 80 13.64 -8.12 -10.57
CA ARG A 80 12.95 -6.82 -10.52
C ARG A 80 13.84 -5.59 -10.70
N ARG A 81 15.16 -5.70 -10.58
CA ARG A 81 16.08 -4.54 -10.62
C ARG A 81 15.95 -3.66 -11.86
N GLY A 82 15.67 -4.25 -13.02
CA GLY A 82 15.49 -3.54 -14.30
C GLY A 82 14.03 -3.30 -14.68
N HIS A 83 13.08 -3.46 -13.74
CA HIS A 83 11.66 -3.42 -14.04
C HIS A 83 11.19 -2.01 -14.44
N ARG A 84 10.15 -1.92 -15.28
CA ARG A 84 9.62 -0.63 -15.77
C ARG A 84 9.00 0.25 -14.67
N LEU A 85 8.52 -0.38 -13.60
CA LEU A 85 7.87 0.32 -12.48
C LEU A 85 8.94 0.93 -11.56
N PRO A 86 8.87 2.24 -11.25
CA PRO A 86 9.84 2.93 -10.40
C PRO A 86 9.98 2.33 -9.00
N GLU A 87 8.92 1.74 -8.46
CA GLU A 87 8.88 1.13 -7.13
C GLU A 87 9.78 -0.11 -7.03
N TRP A 88 10.09 -0.71 -8.18
CA TRP A 88 10.95 -1.88 -8.30
C TRP A 88 12.32 -1.56 -8.88
N ASN A 89 12.43 -0.55 -9.74
CA ASN A 89 13.64 -0.27 -10.48
C ASN A 89 14.78 0.21 -9.57
N GLU A 90 15.94 -0.44 -9.64
CA GLU A 90 17.09 -0.15 -8.78
C GLU A 90 17.64 1.27 -8.92
N LYS A 91 17.37 1.94 -10.04
CA LYS A 91 17.79 3.34 -10.27
C LYS A 91 17.01 4.34 -9.41
N ASN A 92 15.87 3.94 -8.86
CA ASN A 92 15.11 4.75 -7.92
C ASN A 92 15.57 4.45 -6.49
N SER A 93 16.00 5.49 -5.77
CA SER A 93 16.50 5.39 -4.39
C SER A 93 15.46 4.86 -3.41
N ASP A 94 14.18 5.11 -3.70
CA ASP A 94 13.06 4.71 -2.84
C ASP A 94 12.43 3.37 -3.26
N SER A 95 13.07 2.67 -4.20
CA SER A 95 12.60 1.37 -4.67
C SER A 95 12.84 0.24 -3.67
N ILE A 96 12.07 -0.83 -3.82
CA ILE A 96 12.28 -2.08 -3.09
C ILE A 96 13.67 -2.64 -3.38
N CYS A 97 14.16 -2.56 -4.62
CA CYS A 97 15.50 -3.07 -4.95
C CYS A 97 16.63 -2.26 -4.30
N SER A 98 16.48 -0.93 -4.21
CA SER A 98 17.40 -0.07 -3.44
C SER A 98 17.45 -0.48 -1.97
N MET A 99 16.28 -0.71 -1.36
CA MET A 99 16.17 -1.22 0.01
C MET A 99 16.81 -2.60 0.17
N LEU A 100 16.61 -3.52 -0.77
CA LEU A 100 17.25 -4.85 -0.72
C LEU A 100 18.78 -4.73 -0.79
N ILE A 101 19.33 -3.90 -1.67
CA ILE A 101 20.79 -3.66 -1.76
C ILE A 101 21.35 -3.06 -0.46
N SER A 102 20.54 -2.32 0.30
CA SER A 102 20.95 -1.71 1.57
C SER A 102 21.08 -2.69 2.73
N LEU A 103 20.55 -3.92 2.59
CA LEU A 103 20.66 -4.96 3.61
C LEU A 103 22.13 -5.41 3.77
N PRO A 104 22.55 -5.83 4.98
CA PRO A 104 23.90 -6.34 5.22
C PRO A 104 24.26 -7.47 4.24
N TYR A 105 25.48 -7.46 3.70
CA TYR A 105 26.00 -8.50 2.78
C TYR A 105 25.30 -8.63 1.41
N MET A 106 24.21 -7.90 1.13
CA MET A 106 23.51 -8.03 -0.16
C MET A 106 24.35 -7.58 -1.34
N ARG A 107 25.23 -6.60 -1.17
CA ARG A 107 26.11 -6.11 -2.25
C ARG A 107 27.13 -7.16 -2.68
N GLU A 108 27.60 -7.95 -1.73
CA GLU A 108 28.52 -9.06 -1.90
C GLU A 108 27.83 -10.21 -2.64
N PHE A 109 26.59 -10.55 -2.26
CA PHE A 109 25.82 -11.61 -2.93
C PHE A 109 25.41 -11.24 -4.36
N THR A 110 25.10 -9.96 -4.60
CA THR A 110 24.62 -9.49 -5.91
C THR A 110 25.73 -9.04 -6.85
N GLY A 111 26.98 -8.99 -6.38
CA GLY A 111 28.14 -8.53 -7.16
C GLY A 111 28.11 -7.03 -7.46
N THR A 112 27.39 -6.23 -6.66
CA THR A 112 27.35 -4.76 -6.76
C THR A 112 28.37 -4.09 -5.84
N ALA A 113 29.17 -4.85 -5.09
CA ALA A 113 30.30 -4.34 -4.33
C ALA A 113 31.34 -3.73 -5.28
N GLY A 114 31.48 -2.40 -5.28
CA GLY A 114 32.47 -1.68 -6.08
C GLY A 114 31.93 -0.90 -7.29
N LYS A 115 30.60 -0.80 -7.47
CA LYS A 115 29.97 0.16 -8.38
C LYS A 115 29.46 1.40 -7.65
#